data_AF-A0A950AIH4-F1
#
_entry.id   AF-A0A950AIH4-F1
#
_cell.length_a   1.000
_cell.length_b   1.000
_cell.length_c   1.000
_cell.angle_alpha   90.00
_cell.angle_beta   90.00
_cell.angle_gamma   90.00
#
_symmetry.space_group_name_H-M   'P 1'
#
loop_
_entity.id
_entity.type
_entity.pdbx_description
1 polymer ?
#
loop_
_entity_poly.entity_id
_entity_poly.type
_entity_poly.pdbx_seq_one_letter_code
_entity_poly.pdbx_strand_id
1 'polypeptide(L)'
;MNINKDKIESLARALAAGDSAAAWAEAHHVPRRTAYRWAAAAGVKARVRGLRQGLVTDAVGKLAGAATTAVETLRGLLAEGQPASVRLGAARAILTALIDVQTHAELADRVAHLEELADARHPDEA
;
A
#
# COMPACT_ATOMS: atom_id res chain seq x y z
N MET A 1 25.29 20.21 -1.08
CA MET A 1 24.46 19.36 -1.96
C MET A 1 25.37 18.38 -2.68
N ASN A 2 25.32 17.09 -2.35
CA ASN A 2 26.21 16.09 -2.95
C ASN A 2 25.48 15.48 -4.15
N ILE A 3 25.78 15.99 -5.35
CA ILE A 3 25.10 15.69 -6.63
C ILE A 3 24.84 14.18 -6.85
N ASN A 4 25.70 13.32 -6.31
CA ASN A 4 25.57 11.87 -6.43
C ASN A 4 24.47 11.28 -5.51
N LYS A 5 24.28 11.83 -4.31
CA LYS A 5 23.22 11.39 -3.38
C LYS A 5 21.83 11.73 -3.93
N ASP A 6 21.67 12.92 -4.50
CA ASP A 6 20.38 13.37 -5.07
C ASP A 6 19.99 12.53 -6.29
N LYS A 7 20.97 12.19 -7.14
CA LYS A 7 20.76 11.26 -8.26
C LYS A 7 20.37 9.85 -7.79
N ILE A 8 21.00 9.36 -6.72
CA ILE A 8 20.65 8.04 -6.15
C ILE A 8 19.22 8.04 -5.58
N GLU A 9 18.81 9.10 -4.89
CA GLU A 9 17.45 9.24 -4.36
C GLU A 9 16.42 9.35 -5.50
N SER A 10 16.71 10.12 -6.56
CA SER A 10 15.86 10.19 -7.77
C SER A 10 15.71 8.82 -8.43
N LEU A 11 16.80 8.06 -8.58
CA LEU A 11 16.77 6.69 -9.10
C LEU A 11 15.89 5.79 -8.23
N ALA A 12 16.04 5.85 -6.90
CA ALA A 12 15.24 5.06 -5.99
C ALA A 12 13.73 5.36 -6.12
N ARG A 13 13.34 6.63 -6.32
CA ARG A 13 11.95 7.02 -6.55
C ARG A 13 11.39 6.48 -7.86
N ALA A 14 12.14 6.59 -8.95
CA ALA A 14 11.73 6.05 -10.24
C ALA A 14 11.53 4.52 -10.17
N LEU A 15 12.47 3.80 -9.56
CA LEU A 15 12.36 2.35 -9.36
C LEU A 15 11.19 1.97 -8.44
N ALA A 16 10.90 2.78 -7.42
CA ALA A 16 9.74 2.57 -6.54
C ALA A 16 8.42 2.74 -7.30
N ALA A 17 8.34 3.71 -8.22
CA ALA A 17 7.20 3.96 -9.09
C ALA A 17 7.01 2.93 -10.21
N GLY A 18 8.00 2.04 -10.42
CA GLY A 18 7.93 0.96 -11.42
C GLY A 18 8.73 1.23 -12.70
N ASP A 19 9.44 2.36 -12.79
CA ASP A 19 10.32 2.63 -13.92
C ASP A 19 11.54 1.70 -13.94
N SER A 20 12.16 1.58 -15.12
CA SER A 20 13.42 0.85 -15.27
C SER A 20 14.63 1.74 -14.99
N ALA A 21 15.71 1.14 -14.47
CA ALA A 21 16.99 1.84 -14.30
C ALA A 21 17.54 2.36 -15.65
N ALA A 22 17.22 1.70 -16.77
CA ALA A 22 17.62 2.13 -18.10
C ALA A 22 16.88 3.39 -18.54
N ALA A 23 15.55 3.46 -18.35
CA ALA A 23 14.75 4.64 -18.66
C ALA A 23 15.17 5.85 -17.81
N TRP A 24 15.39 5.62 -16.51
CA TRP A 24 15.90 6.67 -15.63
C TRP A 24 17.28 7.19 -16.06
N ALA A 25 18.18 6.28 -16.45
CA ALA A 25 19.54 6.61 -16.88
C ALA A 25 19.55 7.50 -18.13
N GLU A 26 18.67 7.20 -19.09
CA GLU A 26 18.50 7.98 -20.32
C GLU A 26 18.00 9.39 -20.02
N ALA A 27 16.96 9.51 -19.19
CA ALA A 27 16.40 10.80 -18.78
C ALA A 27 17.36 11.68 -17.97
N HIS A 28 18.33 11.09 -17.26
CA HIS A 28 19.27 11.81 -16.40
C HIS A 28 20.70 11.89 -16.97
N HIS A 29 20.88 11.48 -18.22
CA HIS A 29 22.18 11.41 -18.92
C HIS A 29 23.27 10.70 -18.10
N VAL A 30 22.89 9.58 -17.47
CA VAL A 30 23.81 8.71 -16.70
C VAL A 30 24.09 7.45 -17.53
N PRO A 31 25.35 6.96 -17.61
CA PRO A 31 25.62 5.70 -18.27
C PRO A 31 24.80 4.55 -17.66
N ARG A 32 24.14 3.74 -18.51
CA ARG A 32 23.28 2.63 -18.05
C ARG A 32 23.99 1.70 -17.05
N ARG A 33 25.27 1.36 -17.30
CA ARG A 33 26.09 0.55 -16.39
C ARG A 33 26.19 1.15 -14.98
N THR A 34 26.28 2.47 -14.88
CA THR A 34 26.31 3.19 -13.60
C THR A 34 24.95 3.12 -12.90
N ALA A 35 23.86 3.34 -13.62
CA ALA A 35 22.50 3.26 -13.06
C ALA A 35 22.17 1.84 -12.56
N TYR A 36 22.52 0.79 -13.32
CA TYR A 36 22.36 -0.59 -12.87
C TYR A 36 23.20 -0.91 -11.63
N ARG A 37 24.45 -0.43 -11.58
CA ARG A 37 25.31 -0.59 -10.40
C ARG A 37 24.71 0.08 -9.16
N TRP A 38 24.17 1.30 -9.30
CA TRP A 38 23.49 2.00 -8.21
C TRP A 38 22.20 1.29 -7.79
N ALA A 39 21.38 0.86 -8.74
CA ALA A 39 20.15 0.10 -8.48
C ALA A 39 20.43 -1.23 -7.75
N ALA A 40 21.59 -1.85 -8.01
CA ALA A 40 22.00 -3.07 -7.34
C ALA A 40 22.50 -2.85 -5.90
N ALA A 41 22.87 -1.62 -5.53
CA ALA A 41 23.42 -1.32 -4.21
C ALA A 41 22.39 -1.54 -3.09
N ALA A 42 22.83 -2.13 -1.98
CA ALA A 42 21.95 -2.51 -0.86
C ALA A 42 21.14 -1.32 -0.31
N GLY A 43 21.78 -0.15 -0.13
CA GLY A 43 21.11 1.07 0.33
C GLY A 43 20.00 1.54 -0.61
N VAL A 44 20.20 1.43 -1.92
CA VAL A 44 19.18 1.81 -2.91
C VAL A 44 18.01 0.82 -2.90
N LYS A 45 18.29 -0.48 -2.82
CA LYS A 45 17.24 -1.51 -2.68
C LYS A 45 16.41 -1.31 -1.42
N ALA A 46 17.06 -1.02 -0.29
CA ALA A 46 16.37 -0.71 0.96
C ALA A 46 15.50 0.54 0.82
N ARG A 47 16.02 1.60 0.19
CA ARG A 47 15.26 2.83 -0.07
C ARG A 47 14.05 2.60 -0.97
N VAL A 48 14.20 1.85 -2.06
CA VAL A 48 13.10 1.47 -2.95
C VAL A 48 12.01 0.70 -2.19
N ARG A 49 12.40 -0.24 -1.32
CA ARG A 49 11.45 -0.98 -0.49
C ARG A 49 10.66 -0.05 0.43
N GLY A 50 11.34 0.85 1.14
CA GLY A 50 10.68 1.81 2.04
C GLY A 50 9.73 2.76 1.29
N LEU A 51 10.14 3.24 0.11
CA LEU A 51 9.27 4.06 -0.74
C LEU A 51 8.03 3.28 -1.21
N ARG A 52 8.19 2.02 -1.63
CA ARG A 52 7.05 1.17 -2.01
C ARG A 52 6.12 0.89 -0.85
N GLN A 53 6.65 0.66 0.35
CA GLN A 53 5.83 0.52 1.55
C GLN A 53 4.97 1.76 1.76
N GLY A 54 5.56 2.96 1.69
CA GLY A 54 4.80 4.21 1.77
C GLY A 54 3.71 4.34 0.70
N LEU A 55 4.03 4.04 -0.57
CA LEU A 55 3.06 4.06 -1.66
C LEU A 55 1.89 3.09 -1.42
N VAL A 56 2.18 1.89 -0.91
CA VAL A 56 1.15 0.89 -0.58
C VAL A 56 0.28 1.39 0.57
N THR A 57 0.88 1.90 1.64
CA THR A 57 0.15 2.47 2.79
C THR A 57 -0.78 3.61 2.35
N ASP A 58 -0.28 4.52 1.51
CA ASP A 58 -1.08 5.63 0.97
C ASP A 58 -2.24 5.12 0.10
N ALA A 59 -2.00 4.12 -0.74
CA ALA A 59 -3.03 3.52 -1.58
C ALA A 59 -4.11 2.81 -0.74
N VAL A 60 -3.71 2.09 0.31
CA VAL A 60 -4.63 1.45 1.27
C VAL A 60 -5.51 2.51 1.94
N GLY A 61 -4.93 3.62 2.41
CA GLY A 61 -5.71 4.71 3.01
C GLY A 61 -6.75 5.30 2.04
N LYS A 62 -6.38 5.51 0.76
CA LYS A 62 -7.31 5.98 -0.27
C LYS A 62 -8.42 4.96 -0.56
N LEU A 63 -8.08 3.68 -0.65
CA LEU A 63 -9.06 2.60 -0.85
C LEU A 63 -10.03 2.51 0.33
N ALA A 64 -9.56 2.65 1.56
CA ALA A 64 -10.41 2.67 2.75
C ALA A 64 -11.45 3.80 2.68
N GLY A 65 -11.04 5.02 2.32
CA GLY A 65 -11.98 6.13 2.12
C GLY A 65 -12.99 5.89 0.98
N ALA A 66 -12.54 5.32 -0.13
CA ALA A 66 -13.43 4.94 -1.23
C ALA A 66 -14.42 3.84 -0.83
N ALA A 67 -14.00 2.88 -0.01
CA ALA A 67 -14.85 1.82 0.53
C ALA A 67 -16.00 2.39 1.38
N THR A 68 -15.74 3.40 2.23
CA THR A 68 -16.80 4.10 2.96
C THR A 68 -17.85 4.70 2.01
N THR A 69 -17.41 5.34 0.93
CA THR A 69 -18.32 5.92 -0.08
C THR A 69 -19.12 4.83 -0.81
N ALA A 70 -18.50 3.69 -1.10
CA ALA A 70 -19.18 2.55 -1.69
C ALA A 70 -20.25 1.96 -0.76
N VAL A 71 -19.98 1.86 0.54
CA VAL A 71 -20.96 1.42 1.55
C VAL A 71 -22.16 2.37 1.60
N GLU A 72 -21.92 3.67 1.60
CA GLU A 72 -23.00 4.68 1.56
C GLU A 72 -23.85 4.57 0.29
N THR A 73 -23.22 4.29 -0.85
CA THR A 73 -23.92 4.02 -2.11
C THR A 73 -24.79 2.78 -1.99
N LEU A 74 -24.26 1.66 -1.48
CA LEU A 74 -25.02 0.43 -1.27
C LEU A 74 -26.20 0.65 -0.30
N ARG A 75 -26.00 1.44 0.76
CA ARG A 75 -27.07 1.81 1.70
C ARG A 75 -28.17 2.60 1.01
N GLY A 76 -27.82 3.55 0.14
CA GLY A 76 -28.80 4.30 -0.66
C GLY A 76 -29.61 3.39 -1.60
N LEU A 77 -28.99 2.35 -2.17
CA LEU A 77 -29.66 1.37 -3.04
C LEU A 77 -30.68 0.48 -2.31
N LEU A 78 -30.69 0.46 -0.97
CA LEU A 78 -31.70 -0.26 -0.19
C LEU A 78 -33.05 0.47 -0.10
N ALA A 79 -33.09 1.76 -0.47
CA ALA A 79 -34.28 2.59 -0.39
C ALA A 79 -35.48 1.98 -1.14
N GLU A 80 -36.69 2.17 -0.60
CA GLU A 80 -37.93 1.58 -1.14
C GLU A 80 -38.24 2.01 -2.58
N GLY A 81 -37.73 3.16 -3.03
CA GLY A 81 -37.88 3.64 -4.40
C GLY A 81 -37.05 2.90 -5.45
N GLN A 82 -36.16 1.98 -5.05
CA GLN A 82 -35.37 1.18 -5.98
C GLN A 82 -36.06 -0.14 -6.36
N PRO A 83 -35.80 -0.67 -7.57
CA PRO A 83 -36.32 -1.99 -7.96
C PRO A 83 -35.95 -3.08 -6.94
N ALA A 84 -36.86 -4.03 -6.71
CA ALA A 84 -36.66 -5.10 -5.72
C ALA A 84 -35.36 -5.90 -5.95
N SER A 85 -35.00 -6.14 -7.21
CA SER A 85 -33.75 -6.80 -7.60
C SER A 85 -32.49 -6.00 -7.21
N VAL A 86 -32.53 -4.68 -7.37
CA VAL A 86 -31.43 -3.77 -6.97
C VAL A 86 -31.26 -3.77 -5.47
N ARG A 87 -32.37 -3.67 -4.71
CA ARG A 87 -32.37 -3.74 -3.24
C ARG A 87 -31.82 -5.07 -2.74
N LEU A 88 -32.24 -6.19 -3.34
CA LEU A 88 -31.72 -7.52 -2.99
C LEU A 88 -30.22 -7.66 -3.29
N GLY A 89 -29.77 -7.14 -4.44
CA GLY A 89 -28.36 -7.12 -4.82
C GLY A 89 -27.50 -6.31 -3.82
N ALA A 90 -27.96 -5.11 -3.46
CA ALA A 90 -27.29 -4.27 -2.47
C ALA A 90 -27.24 -4.93 -1.09
N ALA A 91 -28.35 -5.51 -0.62
CA ALA A 91 -28.41 -6.23 0.64
C ALA A 91 -27.42 -7.41 0.67
N ARG A 92 -27.35 -8.20 -0.40
CA ARG A 92 -26.40 -9.30 -0.52
C ARG A 92 -24.95 -8.80 -0.50
N ALA A 93 -24.64 -7.75 -1.26
CA ALA A 93 -23.29 -7.18 -1.32
C ALA A 93 -22.83 -6.67 0.06
N ILE A 94 -23.71 -5.98 0.80
CA ILE A 94 -23.43 -5.53 2.17
C ILE A 94 -23.15 -6.71 3.11
N LEU A 95 -24.01 -7.74 3.10
CA LEU A 95 -23.86 -8.90 3.97
C LEU A 95 -22.58 -9.68 3.69
N THR A 96 -22.21 -9.87 2.42
CA THR A 96 -20.95 -10.51 2.05
C THR A 96 -19.75 -9.69 2.52
N ALA A 97 -19.75 -8.38 2.25
CA ALA A 97 -18.65 -7.51 2.68
C ALA A 97 -18.49 -7.47 4.21
N LEU A 98 -19.60 -7.53 4.96
CA LEU A 98 -19.57 -7.52 6.43
C LEU A 98 -18.83 -8.75 6.99
N ILE A 99 -19.07 -9.94 6.44
CA ILE A 99 -18.40 -11.18 6.87
C ILE A 99 -16.89 -11.08 6.65
N ASP A 100 -16.46 -10.58 5.49
CA ASP A 100 -15.05 -10.42 5.16
C ASP A 100 -14.39 -9.38 6.07
N VAL A 101 -15.03 -8.23 6.28
CA VAL A 101 -14.51 -7.16 7.17
C VAL A 101 -14.37 -7.64 8.60
N GLN A 102 -15.37 -8.36 9.13
CA GLN A 102 -15.30 -8.92 10.48
C GLN A 102 -14.13 -9.91 10.61
N THR A 103 -13.97 -10.81 9.64
CA THR A 103 -12.86 -11.77 9.62
C THR A 103 -11.50 -11.08 9.62
N HIS A 104 -11.35 -10.01 8.83
CA HIS A 104 -10.13 -9.22 8.79
C HIS A 104 -9.86 -8.46 10.10
N ALA A 105 -10.89 -7.90 10.73
CA ALA A 105 -10.77 -7.21 12.01
C ALA A 105 -10.32 -8.17 13.12
N GLU A 106 -10.93 -9.35 13.22
CA GLU A 106 -10.56 -10.37 14.19
C GLU A 106 -9.11 -10.86 13.98
N LEU A 107 -8.66 -10.99 12.72
CA LEU A 107 -7.26 -11.32 12.42
C LEU A 107 -6.30 -10.20 12.82
N ALA A 108 -6.66 -8.94 12.55
CA ALA A 108 -5.84 -7.79 12.92
C ALA A 108 -5.67 -7.69 14.45
N ASP A 109 -6.74 -7.85 15.21
CA ASP A 109 -6.72 -7.85 16.68
C ASP A 109 -5.83 -8.97 17.24
N ARG A 110 -5.93 -10.17 16.65
CA ARG A 110 -5.08 -11.31 17.03
C ARG A 110 -3.61 -11.07 16.74
N VAL A 111 -3.28 -10.43 15.61
CA VAL A 111 -1.89 -10.09 15.27
C VAL A 111 -1.36 -9.04 16.24
N ALA A 112 -2.11 -7.96 16.50
CA ALA A 112 -1.71 -6.93 17.45
C ALA A 112 -1.43 -7.50 18.85
N HIS A 113 -2.30 -8.40 19.32
CA HIS A 113 -2.09 -9.08 20.59
C HIS A 113 -0.82 -9.96 20.62
N LEU A 114 -0.50 -10.65 19.51
CA LEU A 114 0.73 -11.44 19.41
C LEU A 114 1.99 -10.56 19.35
N GLU A 115 1.92 -9.41 18.69
CA GLU A 115 3.00 -8.42 18.64
C GLU A 115 3.27 -7.86 20.05
N GLU A 116 2.24 -7.48 20.80
CA GLU A 116 2.36 -7.05 22.20
C GLU A 116 3.04 -8.11 23.09
N LEU A 117 2.65 -9.38 22.94
CA LEU A 117 3.24 -10.48 23.70
C LEU A 117 4.69 -10.76 23.29
N ALA A 118 5.03 -10.58 22.01
CA ALA A 118 6.41 -10.74 21.54
C ALA A 118 7.31 -9.65 22.12
N ASP A 119 6.86 -8.38 22.10
CA ASP A 119 7.60 -7.26 22.67
C ASP A 119 7.77 -7.40 24.19
N ALA A 120 6.73 -7.86 24.90
CA ALA A 120 6.80 -8.09 26.34
C ALA A 120 7.76 -9.23 26.74
N ARG A 121 8.06 -10.18 25.83
CA ARG A 121 8.99 -11.30 26.07
C ARG A 121 10.45 -10.96 25.76
N HIS A 122 10.72 -9.83 25.12
CA HIS A 122 12.06 -9.35 24.77
C HIS A 122 12.39 -7.97 25.39
N PRO A 123 12.29 -7.77 26.72
CA PRO A 123 12.52 -6.46 27.34
C PRO A 123 14.00 -6.01 27.32
N ASP A 124 14.96 -6.92 27.09
CA ASP A 124 16.41 -6.67 27.22
C ASP A 124 17.13 -6.23 25.91
N GLU A 125 16.41 -6.05 24.79
CA GLU A 125 17.00 -5.62 23.49
C GLU A 125 16.58 -4.20 23.05
N ALA A 126 15.82 -3.46 23.87
CA ALA A 126 15.42 -2.07 23.62
C ALA A 126 16.31 -1.06 24.38
#